data_AF-A0A516G984-F1
#
_entry.id   AF-A0A516G984-F1
#
_cell.length_a   1.000
_cell.length_b   1.000
_cell.length_c   1.000
_cell.angle_alpha   90.00
_cell.angle_beta   90.00
_cell.angle_gamma   90.00
#
_symmetry.space_group_name_H-M   'P 1'
#
loop_
_entity.id
_entity.type
_entity.pdbx_description
1 polymer ?
#
loop_
_entity_poly.entity_id
_entity_poly.type
_entity_poly.pdbx_seq_one_letter_code
_entity_poly.pdbx_strand_id
1 'polypeptide(L)'
;MGSGFKFEMSRNFERDLKKAAQGAVTDIASEYQKMFDSLSRRYRGRSVSEIKPVLRREWARIGGSISDPELTDYATLIGEGTRIQMRVK
;
A
#
# COMPACT_ATOMS: atom_id res chain seq x y z
N MET A 1 22.21 -1.08 3.98
CA MET A 1 21.32 -2.22 4.31
C MET A 1 19.92 -1.84 3.86
N GLY A 2 19.49 -2.31 2.67
CA GLY A 2 18.11 -2.13 2.23
C GLY A 2 17.28 -3.26 2.79
N SER A 3 16.81 -3.12 4.04
CA SER A 3 15.85 -4.05 4.63
C SER A 3 14.58 -3.99 3.79
N GLY A 4 14.42 -4.94 2.87
CA GLY A 4 13.15 -5.20 2.22
C GLY A 4 12.18 -5.64 3.31
N PHE A 5 11.44 -4.69 3.89
CA PHE A 5 10.35 -4.99 4.80
C PHE A 5 9.32 -5.79 4.00
N LYS A 6 9.36 -7.11 4.19
CA LYS A 6 8.21 -7.97 3.90
C LYS A 6 7.12 -7.50 4.84
N PHE A 7 6.31 -6.56 4.39
CA PHE A 7 5.01 -6.34 4.97
C PHE A 7 4.27 -7.66 4.78
N GLU A 8 4.27 -8.50 5.83
CA GLU A 8 3.26 -9.53 5.98
C GLU A 8 1.93 -8.85 5.65
N MET A 9 1.24 -9.38 4.63
CA MET A 9 0.09 -8.77 4.00
C MET A 9 -0.73 -8.02 5.06
N SER A 10 -0.85 -6.69 4.94
CA SER A 10 -1.53 -5.93 5.97
C SER A 10 -2.92 -6.51 6.18
N ARG A 11 -3.39 -6.51 7.43
CA ARG A 11 -4.62 -7.21 7.81
C ARG A 11 -5.82 -6.71 6.99
N ASN A 12 -5.74 -5.48 6.52
CA ASN A 12 -6.71 -4.83 5.65
C ASN A 12 -6.53 -5.23 4.18
N PHE A 13 -5.32 -5.28 3.65
CA PHE A 13 -5.06 -5.81 2.31
C PHE A 13 -5.47 -7.28 2.18
N GLU A 14 -5.12 -8.13 3.15
CA GLU A 14 -5.58 -9.52 3.17
C GLU A 14 -7.10 -9.62 3.14
N ARG A 15 -7.77 -8.74 3.87
CA ARG A 15 -9.24 -8.71 3.92
C ARG A 15 -9.82 -8.34 2.55
N ASP A 16 -9.24 -7.36 1.88
CA ASP A 16 -9.68 -6.95 0.55
C ASP A 16 -9.43 -8.06 -0.48
N LEU A 17 -8.27 -8.73 -0.42
CA LEU A 17 -7.99 -9.91 -1.24
C LEU A 17 -8.96 -11.07 -0.93
N LYS A 18 -9.23 -11.37 0.34
CA LYS A 18 -10.15 -12.45 0.75
C LYS A 18 -11.60 -12.20 0.31
N LYS A 19 -12.00 -10.93 0.12
CA LYS A 19 -13.31 -10.56 -0.42
C LYS A 19 -13.40 -10.74 -1.93
N ALA A 20 -12.28 -10.84 -2.62
CA ALA A 20 -12.24 -10.98 -4.06
C ALA A 20 -12.27 -12.46 -4.49
N ALA A 21 -12.96 -12.75 -5.59
CA ALA A 21 -12.88 -14.05 -6.24
C ALA A 21 -11.46 -14.28 -6.79
N GLN A 22 -10.99 -15.53 -6.87
CA GLN A 22 -9.60 -15.88 -7.26
C GLN A 22 -9.08 -15.14 -8.50
N GLY A 23 -9.93 -14.87 -9.50
CA GLY A 23 -9.56 -14.08 -10.68
C GLY A 23 -9.31 -12.58 -10.39
N ALA A 24 -10.09 -11.99 -9.50
CA ALA A 24 -10.02 -10.57 -9.12
C ALA A 24 -8.95 -10.27 -8.05
N VAL A 25 -8.45 -11.29 -7.34
CA VAL A 25 -7.38 -11.12 -6.34
C VAL A 25 -6.12 -10.53 -6.99
N THR A 26 -5.74 -11.04 -8.15
CA THR A 26 -4.58 -10.55 -8.93
C THR A 26 -4.80 -9.12 -9.42
N ASP A 27 -6.02 -8.78 -9.84
CA ASP A 27 -6.36 -7.43 -10.30
C ASP A 27 -6.27 -6.43 -9.16
N ILE A 28 -6.84 -6.76 -7.99
CA ILE A 28 -6.78 -5.89 -6.80
C ILE A 28 -5.32 -5.71 -6.33
N ALA A 29 -4.55 -6.79 -6.27
CA ALA A 29 -3.14 -6.70 -5.91
C ALA A 29 -2.35 -5.82 -6.90
N SER A 30 -2.69 -5.89 -8.19
CA SER A 30 -2.09 -5.06 -9.23
C SER A 30 -2.47 -3.59 -9.08
N GLU A 31 -3.72 -3.27 -8.75
CA GLU A 31 -4.17 -1.90 -8.49
C GLU A 31 -3.47 -1.29 -7.27
N TYR A 32 -3.33 -2.06 -6.19
CA TYR A 32 -2.54 -1.63 -5.03
C TYR A 32 -1.07 -1.43 -5.37
N GLN A 33 -0.45 -2.34 -6.12
CA GLN A 33 0.94 -2.20 -6.55
C GLN A 33 1.14 -0.92 -7.39
N LYS A 34 0.25 -0.64 -8.35
CA LYS A 34 0.30 0.59 -9.16
C LYS A 34 0.15 1.84 -8.31
N MET A 35 -0.76 1.83 -7.34
CA MET A 35 -0.93 2.94 -6.39
C MET A 35 0.37 3.19 -5.62
N PHE A 36 0.95 2.16 -5.00
CA PHE A 36 2.20 2.30 -4.26
C PHE A 36 3.36 2.74 -5.14
N ASP A 37 3.52 2.17 -6.34
CA ASP A 37 4.58 2.57 -7.27
C ASP A 37 4.44 4.04 -7.69
N SER A 38 3.20 4.52 -7.90
CA SER A 38 2.90 5.92 -8.19
C SER A 38 3.25 6.83 -7.01
N LEU A 39 2.83 6.47 -5.80
CA LEU A 39 3.09 7.24 -4.58
C LEU A 39 4.59 7.26 -4.24
N SER A 40 5.27 6.12 -4.32
CA SER A 40 6.72 6.03 -4.12
C SER A 40 7.52 6.82 -5.15
N ARG A 41 7.05 6.97 -6.40
CA ARG A 41 7.71 7.85 -7.36
C ARG A 41 7.51 9.34 -7.05
N ARG A 42 6.31 9.72 -6.60
CA ARG A 42 5.92 11.13 -6.42
C ARG A 42 6.31 11.69 -5.05
N TYR A 43 6.29 10.85 -4.01
CA TYR A 43 6.42 11.26 -2.62
C TYR A 43 7.63 10.66 -1.90
N ARG A 44 8.54 9.98 -2.61
CA ARG A 44 9.81 9.58 -2.01
C ARG A 44 10.58 10.79 -1.48
N GLY A 45 11.05 10.68 -0.25
CA GLY A 45 11.71 11.77 0.49
C GLY A 45 10.75 12.80 1.09
N ARG A 46 9.43 12.62 0.97
CA ARG A 46 8.42 13.49 1.61
C ARG A 46 8.08 13.02 3.01
N SER A 47 7.46 13.92 3.78
CA SER A 47 7.04 13.62 5.14
C SER A 47 5.80 12.73 5.17
N VAL A 48 5.69 11.91 6.22
CA VAL A 48 4.52 11.04 6.48
C VAL A 48 3.22 11.84 6.48
N SER A 49 3.23 13.05 7.05
CA SER A 49 2.07 13.94 7.12
C SER A 49 1.56 14.38 5.74
N GLU A 50 2.44 14.51 4.74
CA GLU A 50 2.05 14.79 3.36
C GLU A 50 1.52 13.54 2.63
N ILE A 51 2.10 12.37 2.93
CA ILE A 51 1.79 11.11 2.25
C ILE A 51 0.48 10.51 2.77
N LYS A 52 0.26 10.50 4.10
CA LYS A 52 -0.93 9.90 4.74
C LYS A 52 -2.27 10.30 4.10
N PRO A 53 -2.60 11.60 3.91
CA PRO A 53 -3.90 11.98 3.36
C PRO A 53 -4.07 11.53 1.90
N VAL A 54 -2.99 11.53 1.11
CA VAL A 54 -3.01 11.09 -0.29
C VAL A 54 -3.16 9.57 -0.37
N LEU A 55 -2.37 8.84 0.41
CA LEU A 55 -2.44 7.39 0.51
C LEU A 55 -3.84 6.94 0.92
N ARG A 56 -4.44 7.58 1.93
CA ARG A 56 -5.82 7.29 2.36
C ARG A 56 -6.84 7.44 1.23
N ARG A 57 -6.71 8.49 0.43
CA ARG A 57 -7.62 8.76 -0.69
C ARG A 57 -7.49 7.72 -1.79
N GLU A 58 -6.26 7.40 -2.19
CA GLU A 58 -6.01 6.39 -3.24
C GLU A 58 -6.42 4.98 -2.77
N TRP A 59 -6.18 4.66 -1.49
CA TRP A 59 -6.62 3.38 -0.92
C TRP A 59 -8.14 3.22 -0.95
N ALA A 60 -8.87 4.27 -0.53
CA ALA A 60 -10.33 4.29 -0.56
C ALA A 60 -10.87 4.19 -2.00
N ARG A 61 -10.14 4.72 -2.99
CA ARG A 61 -10.51 4.64 -4.42
C ARG A 61 -10.50 3.20 -4.94
N ILE A 62 -9.59 2.36 -4.46
CA ILE A 62 -9.53 0.93 -4.81
C ILE A 62 -10.67 0.14 -4.13
N GLY A 63 -11.35 0.74 -3.15
CA GLY A 63 -12.43 0.11 -2.39
C GLY A 63 -11.97 -0.53 -1.08
N GLY A 64 -10.71 -0.32 -0.70
CA GLY A 64 -10.17 -0.79 0.55
C GLY A 64 -10.46 0.15 1.71
N SER A 65 -10.43 -0.42 2.91
CA SER A 65 -10.39 0.35 4.16
C SER A 65 -9.03 0.18 4.77
N ILE A 66 -8.42 1.24 5.30
CA ILE A 66 -7.12 1.17 5.95
C ILE A 66 -7.15 1.92 7.28
N SER A 67 -6.49 1.36 8.29
CA SER A 67 -6.40 1.99 9.61
C SER A 67 -5.34 3.08 9.65
N ASP A 68 -5.47 4.03 10.59
CA ASP A 68 -4.49 5.12 10.75
C ASP A 68 -3.06 4.67 11.07
N PRO A 69 -2.83 3.62 11.89
CA PRO A 69 -1.51 3.04 12.09
C PRO A 69 -0.91 2.51 10.77
N GLU A 70 -1.67 1.70 10.03
CA GLU A 70 -1.21 1.16 8.74
C GLU A 70 -0.90 2.27 7.73
N LEU A 71 -1.74 3.32 7.67
CA LEU A 71 -1.47 4.50 6.84
C LEU A 71 -0.13 5.15 7.18
N THR A 72 0.20 5.20 8.48
CA THR A 72 1.45 5.80 8.98
C THR A 72 2.64 4.94 8.57
N ASP A 73 2.54 3.62 8.69
CA ASP A 73 3.62 2.72 8.30
C ASP A 73 3.89 2.79 6.80
N TYR A 74 2.85 2.71 5.96
CA TYR A 74 3.00 2.80 4.52
C TYR A 74 3.52 4.17 4.07
N ALA A 75 3.02 5.25 4.67
CA ALA A 75 3.51 6.59 4.40
C ALA A 75 4.99 6.74 4.79
N THR A 76 5.42 6.11 5.88
CA THR A 76 6.82 6.07 6.30
C THR A 76 7.67 5.35 5.26
N LEU A 77 7.25 4.16 4.81
CA LEU A 77 7.95 3.40 3.77
C LEU A 77 8.06 4.14 2.44
N ILE A 78 6.99 4.82 2.02
CA ILE A 78 6.98 5.66 0.81
C ILE A 78 7.98 6.81 0.97
N GLY A 79 7.97 7.49 2.12
CA GLY A 79 8.88 8.59 2.44
C GLY A 79 10.35 8.14 2.43
N GLU A 80 10.63 6.97 3.01
CA GLU A 80 11.97 6.34 2.99
C GLU A 80 12.40 5.87 1.60
N GLY A 81 11.46 5.75 0.66
CA GLY A 81 11.72 5.18 -0.67
C GLY A 81 11.91 3.67 -0.64
N THR A 82 11.37 3.01 0.39
CA THR A 82 11.36 1.56 0.51
C THR A 82 10.40 0.96 -0.52
N ARG A 83 10.83 -0.09 -1.22
CA ARG A 83 10.01 -0.73 -2.25
C ARG A 83 8.95 -1.61 -1.59
N ILE A 84 7.68 -1.21 -1.72
CA ILE A 84 6.52 -1.98 -1.30
C ILE A 84 6.17 -2.96 -2.44
N GLN A 85 6.16 -4.27 -2.14
CA GLN A 85 5.72 -5.30 -3.09
C GLN A 85 4.47 -5.99 -2.54
N MET A 86 3.35 -5.80 -3.23
CA MET A 86 2.12 -6.53 -3.01
C MET A 86 2.24 -7.85 -3.74
N ARG A 87 2.43 -8.95 -3.00
CA ARG A 87 2.46 -10.31 -3.56
C ARG A 87 1.24 -11.06 -3.08
N VAL A 88 0.45 -11.58 -4.01
CA VAL A 88 -0.52 -12.65 -3.76
C VAL A 88 0.30 -13.94 -3.68
N LYS A 89 0.20 -14.68 -2.59
CA LYS A 89 0.93 -15.94 -2.39
C LYS A 89 0.06 -17.12 -2.77
#